data_AF-A0A8B6G0X4-F1
#
_entry.id   AF-A0A8B6G0X4-F1
#
_cell.length_a   1.000
_cell.length_b   1.000
_cell.length_c   1.000
_cell.angle_alpha   90.00
_cell.angle_beta   90.00
_cell.angle_gamma   90.00
#
_symmetry.space_group_name_H-M   'P 1'
#
loop_
_entity.id
_entity.type
_entity.pdbx_description
1 polymer ?
#
loop_
_entity_poly.entity_id
_entity_poly.type
_entity_poly.pdbx_seq_one_letter_code
_entity_poly.pdbx_strand_id
1 'polypeptide(L)'
;MKVDDRKIFLEWKNFLRPETIGIIPAQGYNPEEKHSIKALKWLRYVSKSKGIHIQHARNGGEKNIGDYRVDGYHKNSVNYVTPLEPRNAFSGGRTEAFKLYHEAKDGEQIKYYDVTSLYPFINKTGKVVLGHPTIITENFDDISKYEGLIKCCVQPPRGLHIPVLPAKINNKLMFSLCRTCTELQQTTTCLHTKTEIALTGTWVTDELIRGQ
;
A
#
# COMPACT_ATOMS: atom_id res chain seq x y z
N MET A 1 7.38 14.62 2.85
CA MET A 1 6.25 14.36 1.90
C MET A 1 4.91 14.86 2.46
N LYS A 2 3.92 15.24 1.62
CA LYS A 2 2.56 15.60 2.11
C LYS A 2 1.53 14.53 1.72
N VAL A 3 0.70 14.10 2.66
CA VAL A 3 -0.35 13.08 2.45
C VAL A 3 -1.73 13.75 2.43
N ASP A 4 -2.54 13.49 1.40
CA ASP A 4 -3.92 13.99 1.23
C ASP A 4 -4.88 13.42 2.29
N ASP A 5 -6.01 14.10 2.52
CA ASP A 5 -6.99 13.82 3.58
C ASP A 5 -7.85 12.57 3.32
N ARG A 6 -7.84 12.05 2.09
CA ARG A 6 -8.53 10.81 1.71
C ARG A 6 -7.66 9.59 2.01
N LYS A 7 -7.75 9.09 3.25
CA LYS A 7 -6.96 7.95 3.75
C LYS A 7 -7.88 6.75 4.07
N ILE A 8 -7.34 5.54 4.04
CA ILE A 8 -7.90 4.36 4.71
C ILE A 8 -6.73 3.70 5.43
N PHE A 9 -6.92 3.28 6.68
CA PHE A 9 -5.90 2.58 7.46
C PHE A 9 -6.33 1.17 7.86
N LEU A 10 -5.34 0.28 7.89
CA LEU A 10 -5.35 -0.96 8.66
C LEU A 10 -4.31 -0.82 9.76
N GLU A 11 -4.73 -0.82 11.02
CA GLU A 11 -3.85 -0.65 12.18
C GLU A 11 -3.73 -1.97 12.95
N TRP A 12 -2.51 -2.36 13.31
CA TRP A 12 -2.27 -3.43 14.27
C TRP A 12 -1.87 -2.84 15.61
N LYS A 13 -2.48 -3.34 16.68
CA LYS A 13 -2.14 -2.96 18.07
C LYS A 13 -1.27 -4.00 18.77
N ASN A 14 -1.19 -5.20 18.19
CA ASN A 14 -0.43 -6.31 18.74
C ASN A 14 0.76 -6.60 17.82
N PHE A 15 1.94 -6.53 18.39
CA PHE A 15 3.20 -6.88 17.74
C PHE A 15 3.86 -8.01 18.49
N LEU A 16 4.60 -8.81 17.73
CA LEU A 16 5.46 -9.82 18.30
C LEU A 16 6.51 -9.16 19.21
N ARG A 17 6.77 -9.75 20.38
CA ARG A 17 7.73 -9.19 21.34
C ARG A 17 9.14 -9.24 20.75
N PRO A 18 10.04 -8.30 21.09
CA PRO A 18 11.44 -8.39 20.70
C PRO A 18 12.04 -9.76 21.09
N GLU A 19 12.96 -10.28 20.27
CA GLU A 19 13.62 -11.59 20.45
C GLU A 19 12.68 -12.82 20.43
N THR A 20 11.49 -12.70 19.85
CA THR A 20 10.59 -13.85 19.62
C THR A 20 10.43 -14.12 18.13
N ILE A 21 10.37 -15.40 17.75
CA ILE A 21 10.25 -15.82 16.35
C ILE A 21 8.78 -16.05 16.03
N GLY A 22 8.28 -15.39 14.97
CA GLY A 22 6.92 -15.58 14.49
C GLY A 22 6.73 -16.99 13.95
N ILE A 23 5.82 -17.76 14.54
CA ILE A 23 5.47 -19.09 14.05
C ILE A 23 4.56 -18.91 12.83
N ILE A 24 5.03 -19.30 11.64
CA ILE A 24 4.17 -19.41 10.47
C ILE A 24 3.25 -20.62 10.70
N PRO A 25 1.92 -20.47 10.63
CA PRO A 25 1.02 -21.61 10.77
C PRO A 25 1.35 -22.65 9.69
N ALA A 26 1.43 -23.92 10.11
CA ALA A 26 1.88 -25.04 9.26
C ALA A 26 1.07 -25.26 7.97
N GLN A 27 -0.10 -24.62 7.85
CA GLN A 27 -1.02 -24.72 6.71
C GLN A 27 -1.04 -23.48 5.81
N GLY A 28 -0.16 -22.50 6.05
CA GLY A 28 -0.11 -21.26 5.27
C GLY A 28 -1.37 -20.40 5.40
N TYR A 29 -1.53 -19.43 4.49
CA TYR A 29 -2.72 -18.59 4.39
C TYR A 29 -3.66 -19.19 3.35
N ASN A 30 -4.61 -20.00 3.80
CA ASN A 30 -5.50 -20.76 2.92
C ASN A 30 -6.49 -19.81 2.19
N PRO A 31 -6.50 -19.73 0.84
CA PRO A 31 -7.36 -18.80 0.09
C PRO A 31 -8.80 -19.30 -0.15
N GLU A 32 -9.16 -20.47 0.37
CA GLU A 32 -10.42 -21.15 0.02
C GLU A 32 -11.56 -20.84 1.00
N GLU A 33 -12.07 -19.60 0.96
CA GLU A 33 -13.47 -19.35 1.35
C GLU A 33 -14.11 -18.38 0.36
N LYS A 34 -14.89 -18.94 -0.59
CA LYS A 34 -15.40 -18.20 -1.74
C LYS A 34 -16.51 -17.19 -1.46
N HIS A 35 -17.13 -17.17 -0.27
CA HIS A 35 -17.91 -16.02 0.21
C HIS A 35 -18.03 -16.09 1.74
N SER A 36 -17.67 -15.03 2.46
CA SER A 36 -17.76 -15.04 3.92
C SER A 36 -19.21 -14.88 4.38
N ILE A 37 -19.74 -15.84 5.16
CA ILE A 37 -21.04 -15.72 5.85
C ILE A 37 -21.10 -14.42 6.68
N LYS A 38 -19.94 -13.95 7.17
CA LYS A 38 -19.82 -12.68 7.90
C LYS A 38 -20.10 -11.47 6.99
N ALA A 39 -19.62 -11.49 5.74
CA ALA A 39 -19.88 -10.43 4.76
C ALA A 39 -21.38 -10.31 4.45
N LEU A 40 -22.07 -11.43 4.22
CA LEU A 40 -23.53 -11.43 3.99
C LEU A 40 -24.32 -10.91 5.21
N LYS A 41 -23.90 -11.28 6.43
CA LYS A 41 -24.53 -10.77 7.67
C LYS A 41 -24.31 -9.26 7.82
N TRP A 42 -23.12 -8.77 7.50
CA TRP A 42 -22.79 -7.35 7.52
C TRP A 42 -23.60 -6.54 6.50
N LEU A 43 -23.68 -7.00 5.24
CA LEU A 43 -24.49 -6.34 4.20
C LEU A 43 -25.96 -6.23 4.62
N ARG A 44 -26.51 -7.29 5.23
CA ARG A 44 -27.88 -7.28 5.75
C ARG A 44 -28.05 -6.31 6.92
N TYR A 45 -27.06 -6.22 7.82
CA TYR A 45 -27.07 -5.27 8.93
C TYR A 45 -27.02 -3.82 8.44
N VAL A 46 -26.15 -3.50 7.49
CA VAL A 46 -26.03 -2.16 6.91
C VAL A 46 -27.30 -1.76 6.16
N SER A 47 -27.86 -2.67 5.37
CA SER A 47 -29.13 -2.44 4.65
C SER A 47 -30.25 -2.07 5.62
N LYS A 48 -30.37 -2.78 6.75
CA LYS A 48 -31.38 -2.51 7.78
C LYS A 48 -31.11 -1.22 8.56
N SER A 49 -29.88 -1.01 9.01
CA SER A 49 -29.52 0.14 9.85
C SER A 49 -29.57 1.47 9.10
N LYS A 50 -29.22 1.47 7.81
CA LYS A 50 -29.23 2.68 6.96
C LYS A 50 -30.49 2.82 6.10
N GLY A 51 -31.40 1.84 6.13
CA GLY A 51 -32.62 1.84 5.31
C GLY A 51 -32.35 1.81 3.80
N ILE A 52 -31.19 1.30 3.38
CA ILE A 52 -30.77 1.26 1.97
C ILE A 52 -30.88 -0.16 1.40
N HIS A 53 -31.31 -0.27 0.14
CA HIS A 53 -31.35 -1.57 -0.54
C HIS A 53 -29.96 -1.91 -1.09
N ILE A 54 -29.33 -2.96 -0.55
CA ILE A 54 -28.06 -3.47 -1.06
C ILE A 54 -28.35 -4.78 -1.81
N GLN A 55 -28.14 -4.80 -3.12
CA GLN A 55 -28.23 -6.00 -3.95
C GLN A 55 -27.05 -6.91 -3.62
N HIS A 56 -27.30 -8.18 -3.29
CA HIS A 56 -26.27 -9.17 -2.96
C HIS A 56 -26.73 -10.60 -3.36
N ALA A 57 -25.86 -11.59 -3.22
CA ALA A 57 -26.10 -12.99 -3.65
C ALA A 57 -27.45 -13.62 -3.20
N ARG A 58 -28.05 -13.15 -2.10
CA ARG A 58 -29.32 -13.68 -1.54
C ARG A 58 -30.53 -12.75 -1.75
N ASN A 59 -30.39 -11.66 -2.50
CA ASN A 59 -31.45 -10.68 -2.73
C ASN A 59 -31.33 -10.01 -4.12
N GLY A 60 -31.39 -10.83 -5.18
CA GLY A 60 -31.29 -10.37 -6.57
C GLY A 60 -29.95 -10.64 -7.28
N GLY A 61 -29.08 -11.46 -6.68
CA GLY A 61 -27.80 -11.87 -7.25
C GLY A 61 -26.66 -10.86 -7.06
N GLU A 62 -25.43 -11.28 -7.31
CA GLU A 62 -24.26 -10.39 -7.32
C GLU A 62 -24.27 -9.50 -8.57
N LYS A 63 -23.78 -8.27 -8.44
CA LYS A 63 -23.73 -7.30 -9.55
C LYS A 63 -22.33 -7.29 -10.14
N ASN A 64 -22.25 -7.15 -11.47
CA ASN A 64 -20.99 -6.84 -12.13
C ASN A 64 -20.85 -5.32 -12.31
N ILE A 65 -19.69 -4.78 -11.94
CA ILE A 65 -19.27 -3.40 -12.19
C ILE A 65 -18.01 -3.47 -13.07
N GLY A 66 -18.16 -3.24 -14.37
CA GLY A 66 -17.12 -3.56 -15.34
C GLY A 66 -16.78 -5.05 -15.32
N ASP A 67 -15.49 -5.37 -15.21
CA ASP A 67 -14.98 -6.75 -15.15
C ASP A 67 -15.06 -7.38 -13.75
N TYR A 68 -15.46 -6.61 -12.73
CA TYR A 68 -15.46 -7.06 -11.34
C TYR A 68 -16.86 -7.47 -10.87
N ARG A 69 -16.97 -8.65 -10.25
CA ARG A 69 -18.17 -9.13 -9.57
C ARG A 69 -18.12 -8.72 -8.10
N VAL A 70 -19.15 -8.04 -7.61
CA VAL A 70 -19.19 -7.52 -6.23
C VAL A 70 -20.21 -8.26 -5.37
N ASP A 71 -19.84 -8.52 -4.10
CA ASP A 71 -20.71 -9.19 -3.11
C ASP A 71 -21.94 -8.36 -2.71
N GLY A 72 -21.89 -7.03 -2.88
CA GLY A 72 -22.94 -6.09 -2.50
C GLY A 72 -22.94 -4.81 -3.34
N TYR A 73 -24.10 -4.35 -3.81
CA TYR A 73 -24.24 -3.19 -4.68
C TYR A 73 -25.40 -2.27 -4.28
N HIS A 74 -25.15 -0.95 -4.24
CA HIS A 74 -26.17 0.07 -4.06
C HIS A 74 -25.90 1.25 -5.00
N LYS A 75 -26.95 1.68 -5.73
CA LYS A 75 -26.85 2.62 -6.87
C LYS A 75 -26.32 4.01 -6.51
N ASN A 76 -26.57 4.47 -5.27
CA ASN A 76 -26.19 5.82 -4.82
C ASN A 76 -24.97 5.81 -3.87
N SER A 77 -24.11 4.81 -3.96
CA SER A 77 -22.84 4.77 -3.21
C SER A 77 -21.84 5.72 -3.88
N VAL A 78 -21.90 7.01 -3.56
CA VAL A 78 -21.02 8.03 -4.15
C VAL A 78 -19.70 8.09 -3.38
N ASN A 79 -18.59 8.18 -4.12
CA ASN A 79 -17.17 8.10 -3.71
C ASN A 79 -16.64 6.70 -3.39
N TYR A 80 -16.30 5.95 -4.45
CA TYR A 80 -15.52 4.73 -4.39
C TYR A 80 -14.07 5.04 -3.99
N VAL A 81 -13.78 5.06 -2.69
CA VAL A 81 -12.44 4.61 -2.29
C VAL A 81 -12.51 3.09 -2.29
N THR A 82 -11.88 2.45 -3.26
CA THR A 82 -11.76 0.99 -3.23
C THR A 82 -11.13 0.58 -1.91
N PRO A 83 -11.51 -0.57 -1.31
CA PRO A 83 -10.91 -1.03 -0.07
C PRO A 83 -9.38 -1.02 -0.14
N LEU A 84 -8.75 -0.85 1.01
CA LEU A 84 -7.31 -1.04 1.14
C LEU A 84 -7.02 -2.53 0.97
N GLU A 85 -6.22 -2.87 -0.04
CA GLU A 85 -5.78 -4.23 -0.30
C GLU A 85 -4.35 -4.42 0.22
N PRO A 86 -4.11 -5.26 1.25
CA PRO A 86 -2.79 -5.40 1.86
C PRO A 86 -1.68 -5.77 0.88
N ARG A 87 -2.00 -6.57 -0.14
CA ARG A 87 -1.03 -7.00 -1.17
C ARG A 87 -0.49 -5.83 -2.00
N ASN A 88 -1.18 -4.70 -2.05
CA ASN A 88 -0.70 -3.54 -2.78
C ASN A 88 0.51 -2.89 -2.11
N ALA A 89 0.65 -3.02 -0.78
CA ALA A 89 1.81 -2.55 -0.03
C ALA A 89 3.06 -3.43 -0.20
N PHE A 90 2.92 -4.65 -0.72
CA PHE A 90 4.06 -5.53 -0.94
C PHE A 90 4.84 -5.08 -2.17
N SER A 91 6.07 -4.61 -1.93
CA SER A 91 7.07 -4.30 -2.95
C SER A 91 8.25 -5.27 -2.83
N GLY A 92 8.90 -5.57 -3.95
CA GLY A 92 10.14 -6.33 -3.97
C GLY A 92 11.34 -5.49 -3.53
N GLY A 93 12.54 -6.04 -3.72
CA GLY A 93 13.78 -5.29 -3.51
C GLY A 93 13.89 -4.08 -4.44
N ARG A 94 14.64 -3.07 -4.00
CA ARG A 94 14.99 -1.90 -4.82
C ARG A 94 16.16 -2.26 -5.73
N THR A 95 15.94 -2.12 -7.03
CA THR A 95 16.98 -2.20 -8.05
C THR A 95 16.98 -0.91 -8.84
N GLU A 96 18.07 -0.15 -8.77
CA GLU A 96 18.17 1.14 -9.44
C GLU A 96 19.60 1.36 -9.95
N ALA A 97 19.71 1.88 -11.16
CA ALA A 97 20.98 2.19 -11.80
C ALA A 97 21.13 3.71 -11.93
N PHE A 98 22.07 4.29 -11.19
CA PHE A 98 22.41 5.72 -11.30
C PHE A 98 23.40 6.01 -12.43
N LYS A 99 24.23 5.01 -12.78
CA LYS A 99 25.24 5.09 -13.83
C LYS A 99 25.37 3.72 -14.49
N LEU A 100 25.17 3.65 -15.80
CA LEU A 100 25.20 2.39 -16.54
C LEU A 100 26.62 1.81 -16.67
N TYR A 101 27.62 2.67 -16.76
CA TYR A 101 29.02 2.29 -16.86
C TYR A 101 29.92 3.34 -16.21
N HIS A 102 30.90 2.88 -15.44
CA HIS A 102 31.92 3.74 -14.85
C HIS A 102 33.26 3.00 -14.79
N GLU A 103 34.27 3.61 -15.40
CA GLU A 103 35.66 3.23 -15.21
C GLU A 103 36.27 4.12 -14.12
N ALA A 104 37.00 3.52 -13.18
CA ALA A 104 37.67 4.24 -12.11
C ALA A 104 38.90 4.98 -12.66
N LYS A 105 39.04 6.26 -12.32
CA LYS A 105 40.23 7.06 -12.66
C LYS A 105 41.41 6.75 -11.73
N ASP A 106 42.59 7.25 -12.08
CA ASP A 106 43.77 7.18 -11.21
C ASP A 106 43.48 7.79 -9.82
N GLY A 107 43.65 6.98 -8.78
CA GLY A 107 43.35 7.37 -7.39
C GLY A 107 41.88 7.26 -6.97
N GLU A 108 40.96 6.90 -7.88
CA GLU A 108 39.55 6.64 -7.58
C GLU A 108 39.34 5.17 -7.15
N GLN A 109 38.50 4.94 -6.15
CA GLN A 109 38.16 3.60 -5.67
C GLN A 109 36.65 3.38 -5.71
N ILE A 110 36.23 2.27 -6.33
CA ILE A 110 34.82 1.83 -6.30
C ILE A 110 34.66 0.86 -5.13
N LYS A 111 33.78 1.21 -4.18
CA LYS A 111 33.47 0.39 -3.01
C LYS A 111 32.14 -0.33 -3.21
N TYR A 112 32.14 -1.63 -2.98
CA TYR A 112 30.93 -2.45 -2.95
C TYR A 112 30.53 -2.72 -1.50
N TYR A 113 29.26 -2.48 -1.18
CA TYR A 113 28.67 -2.77 0.11
C TYR A 113 27.53 -3.75 -0.09
N ASP A 114 27.56 -4.85 0.65
CA ASP A 114 26.49 -5.82 0.69
C ASP A 114 26.05 -6.05 2.13
N VAL A 115 24.74 -6.18 2.34
CA VAL A 115 24.18 -6.50 3.64
C VAL A 115 23.95 -8.01 3.69
N THR A 116 24.85 -8.71 4.37
CA THR A 116 24.74 -10.16 4.54
C THR A 116 23.43 -10.50 5.25
N SER A 117 22.58 -11.28 4.57
CA SER A 117 21.32 -11.78 5.12
C SER A 117 20.32 -10.67 5.53
N LEU A 118 20.14 -9.64 4.69
CA LEU A 118 19.20 -8.53 4.94
C LEU A 118 17.80 -9.00 5.39
N TYR A 119 17.13 -9.86 4.62
CA TYR A 119 15.77 -10.31 4.97
C TYR A 119 15.71 -11.12 6.27
N PRO A 120 16.58 -12.14 6.49
CA PRO A 120 16.65 -12.81 7.79
C PRO A 120 16.92 -11.87 8.96
N PHE A 121 17.81 -10.88 8.80
CA PHE A 121 18.10 -9.90 9.85
C PHE A 121 16.85 -9.10 10.20
N ILE A 122 16.15 -8.54 9.20
CA ILE A 122 14.90 -7.81 9.42
C ILE A 122 13.79 -8.70 9.99
N ASN A 123 13.69 -9.98 9.59
CA ASN A 123 12.72 -10.89 10.17
C ASN A 123 13.02 -11.22 11.65
N LYS A 124 14.28 -11.18 12.05
CA LYS A 124 14.70 -11.41 13.45
C LYS A 124 14.48 -10.16 14.31
N THR A 125 14.84 -8.99 13.82
CA THR A 125 14.91 -7.75 14.63
C THR A 125 13.76 -6.79 14.38
N GLY A 126 13.05 -6.94 13.27
CA GLY A 126 11.98 -6.06 12.83
C GLY A 126 10.66 -6.32 13.53
N LYS A 127 9.73 -5.38 13.36
CA LYS A 127 8.37 -5.51 13.88
C LYS A 127 7.60 -6.55 13.05
N VAL A 128 7.01 -7.53 13.72
CA VAL A 128 6.09 -8.49 13.11
C VAL A 128 4.69 -8.25 13.66
N VAL A 129 3.75 -7.97 12.76
CA VAL A 129 2.34 -7.77 13.10
C VAL A 129 1.69 -9.08 13.54
N LEU A 130 0.85 -9.02 14.57
CA LEU A 130 0.08 -10.16 15.06
C LEU A 130 -1.42 -9.87 15.07
N GLY A 131 -2.20 -10.87 14.69
CA GLY A 131 -3.66 -10.82 14.72
C GLY A 131 -4.28 -9.99 13.60
N HIS A 132 -5.58 -9.70 13.77
CA HIS A 132 -6.35 -8.95 12.78
C HIS A 132 -6.19 -7.44 12.98
N PRO A 133 -6.05 -6.66 11.89
CA PRO A 133 -6.01 -5.22 11.98
C PRO A 133 -7.37 -4.63 12.37
N THR A 134 -7.33 -3.42 12.92
CA THR A 134 -8.48 -2.52 13.03
C THR A 134 -8.58 -1.70 11.75
N ILE A 135 -9.77 -1.63 11.17
CA ILE A 135 -10.03 -0.83 9.96
C ILE A 135 -10.47 0.57 10.38
N ILE A 136 -9.77 1.60 9.90
CA ILE A 136 -10.08 3.01 10.18
C ILE A 136 -10.35 3.72 8.86
N THR A 137 -11.52 4.35 8.76
CA THR A 137 -12.02 4.99 7.53
C THR A 137 -12.40 6.45 7.71
N GLU A 138 -12.34 6.97 8.93
CA GLU A 138 -12.72 8.35 9.27
C GLU A 138 -11.99 8.82 10.54
N ASN A 139 -12.02 10.12 10.81
CA ASN A 139 -11.41 10.77 11.98
C ASN A 139 -9.92 10.43 12.14
N PHE A 140 -9.15 10.66 11.07
CA PHE A 140 -7.73 10.36 11.06
C PHE A 140 -6.93 11.31 11.96
N ASP A 141 -6.05 10.72 12.75
CA ASP A 141 -4.99 11.37 13.51
C ASP A 141 -3.74 11.61 12.64
N ASP A 142 -2.71 12.18 13.26
CA ASP A 142 -1.37 12.20 12.68
C ASP A 142 -0.90 10.78 12.32
N ILE A 143 -0.25 10.65 11.16
CA ILE A 143 0.22 9.36 10.64
C ILE A 143 1.19 8.65 11.61
N SER A 144 1.94 9.40 12.41
CA SER A 144 2.91 8.86 13.37
C SER A 144 2.25 8.07 14.50
N LYS A 145 0.92 8.22 14.70
CA LYS A 145 0.17 7.48 15.71
C LYS A 145 -0.28 6.10 15.24
N TYR A 146 -0.16 5.81 13.95
CA TYR A 146 -0.62 4.57 13.36
C TYR A 146 0.54 3.63 13.05
N GLU A 147 0.36 2.35 13.39
CA GLU A 147 1.25 1.28 12.95
C GLU A 147 0.48 0.29 12.07
N GLY A 148 0.76 0.30 10.77
CA GLY A 148 0.14 -0.62 9.83
C GLY A 148 0.18 -0.17 8.38
N LEU A 149 -0.90 -0.42 7.64
CA LEU A 149 -1.02 -0.10 6.23
C LEU A 149 -1.93 1.11 6.04
N ILE A 150 -1.55 1.98 5.11
CA ILE A 150 -2.33 3.15 4.74
C ILE A 150 -2.46 3.22 3.23
N LYS A 151 -3.69 3.43 2.76
CA LYS A 151 -3.99 3.81 1.39
C LYS A 151 -4.21 5.32 1.35
N CYS A 152 -3.39 6.02 0.59
CA CYS A 152 -3.46 7.48 0.50
C CYS A 152 -2.90 8.00 -0.83
N CYS A 153 -2.99 9.31 -0.99
CA CYS A 153 -2.33 10.05 -2.07
C CYS A 153 -1.21 10.90 -1.46
N VAL A 154 0.00 10.80 -2.02
CA VAL A 154 1.21 11.45 -1.52
C VAL A 154 1.72 12.41 -2.57
N GLN A 155 1.97 13.65 -2.16
CA GLN A 155 2.71 14.65 -2.94
C GLN A 155 4.20 14.55 -2.60
N PRO A 156 5.04 14.06 -3.53
CA PRO A 156 6.47 13.96 -3.30
C PRO A 156 7.12 15.35 -3.23
N PRO A 157 8.22 15.52 -2.45
CA PRO A 157 9.02 16.74 -2.50
C PRO A 157 9.67 16.90 -3.88
N ARG A 158 9.99 18.14 -4.27
CA ARG A 158 10.79 18.40 -5.46
C ARG A 158 12.28 18.28 -5.13
N GLY A 159 13.07 17.80 -6.09
CA GLY A 159 14.53 17.79 -5.98
C GLY A 159 15.13 16.71 -5.07
N LEU A 160 14.38 15.67 -4.71
CA LEU A 160 14.94 14.54 -3.98
C LEU A 160 15.81 13.69 -4.91
N HIS A 161 17.11 13.59 -4.61
CA HIS A 161 18.06 12.85 -5.45
C HIS A 161 17.75 11.35 -5.56
N ILE A 162 17.25 10.76 -4.47
CA ILE A 162 16.95 9.33 -4.37
C ILE A 162 15.50 9.21 -3.92
N PRO A 163 14.54 9.00 -4.84
CA PRO A 163 13.14 8.80 -4.46
C PRO A 163 12.99 7.55 -3.61
N VAL A 164 12.20 7.59 -2.54
CA VAL A 164 12.12 6.47 -1.57
C VAL A 164 10.81 5.71 -1.64
N LEU A 165 9.73 6.35 -2.10
CA LEU A 165 8.42 5.76 -2.06
C LEU A 165 8.19 4.84 -3.28
N PRO A 166 7.91 3.54 -3.07
CA PRO A 166 7.63 2.64 -4.17
C PRO A 166 6.26 2.91 -4.77
N ALA A 167 6.18 2.86 -6.10
CA ALA A 167 4.92 2.91 -6.84
C ALA A 167 4.93 1.87 -7.97
N LYS A 168 3.85 1.10 -8.09
CA LYS A 168 3.66 0.17 -9.22
C LYS A 168 3.04 0.94 -10.39
N ILE A 169 3.85 1.30 -11.38
CA ILE A 169 3.44 2.07 -12.56
C ILE A 169 3.84 1.28 -13.80
N ASN A 170 2.94 1.14 -14.77
CA ASN A 170 3.17 0.34 -15.98
C ASN A 170 3.65 -1.10 -15.70
N ASN A 171 3.05 -1.74 -14.68
CA ASN A 171 3.42 -3.08 -14.17
C ASN A 171 4.87 -3.23 -13.70
N LYS A 172 5.56 -2.12 -13.41
CA LYS A 172 6.92 -2.10 -12.88
C LYS A 172 6.95 -1.40 -11.53
N LEU A 173 7.84 -1.87 -10.65
CA LEU A 173 8.15 -1.17 -9.41
C LEU A 173 9.06 0.02 -9.73
N MET A 174 8.56 1.22 -9.47
CA MET A 174 9.24 2.47 -9.76
C MET A 174 9.41 3.27 -8.47
N PHE A 175 10.51 4.02 -8.38
CA PHE A 175 10.78 4.97 -7.32
C PHE A 175 10.92 6.35 -7.98
N SER A 176 9.82 7.09 -8.05
CA SER A 176 9.79 8.37 -8.77
C SER A 176 9.14 9.47 -7.94
N LEU A 177 9.38 10.73 -8.32
CA LEU A 177 8.77 11.91 -7.69
C LEU A 177 7.57 12.43 -8.46
N CYS A 178 7.29 11.85 -9.64
CA CYS A 178 6.19 12.28 -10.50
C CYS A 178 5.57 11.06 -11.16
N ARG A 179 4.32 10.79 -10.78
CA ARG A 179 3.49 9.77 -11.41
C ARG A 179 3.45 9.94 -12.93
N THR A 180 3.05 11.11 -13.41
CA THR A 180 2.86 11.37 -14.85
C THR A 180 4.14 11.23 -15.66
N CYS A 181 5.30 11.72 -15.19
CA CYS A 181 6.58 11.50 -15.88
C CYS A 181 6.90 10.01 -15.99
N THR A 182 6.56 9.23 -14.97
CA THR A 182 6.83 7.78 -14.96
C THR A 182 5.90 7.02 -15.90
N GLU A 183 4.62 7.39 -15.91
CA GLU A 183 3.62 6.84 -16.83
C GLU A 183 4.01 7.10 -18.30
N LEU A 184 4.41 8.34 -18.60
CA LEU A 184 4.80 8.79 -19.94
C LEU A 184 6.25 8.45 -20.31
N GLN A 185 7.05 7.91 -19.38
CA GLN A 185 8.48 7.67 -19.55
C GLN A 185 9.25 8.92 -20.03
N GLN A 186 8.87 10.09 -19.50
CA GLN A 186 9.47 11.36 -19.87
C GLN A 186 10.90 11.49 -19.32
N THR A 187 11.83 11.95 -20.15
CA THR A 187 13.24 12.20 -19.79
C THR A 187 13.58 13.68 -19.65
N THR A 188 12.68 14.58 -19.99
CA THR A 188 12.84 16.03 -19.87
C THR A 188 12.45 16.55 -18.48
N THR A 189 12.86 17.79 -18.16
CA THR A 189 12.52 18.47 -16.90
C THR A 189 11.01 18.43 -16.60
N CYS A 190 10.65 17.99 -15.40
CA CYS A 190 9.26 17.84 -14.99
C CYS A 190 8.61 19.20 -14.64
N LEU A 191 7.57 19.58 -15.40
CA LEU A 191 6.76 20.79 -15.19
C LEU A 191 5.36 20.51 -14.63
N HIS A 192 5.07 19.24 -14.32
CA HIS A 192 3.77 18.81 -13.82
C HIS A 192 3.40 19.47 -12.47
N THR A 193 2.10 19.69 -12.29
CA THR A 193 1.49 20.27 -11.09
C THR A 193 1.52 19.30 -9.90
N LYS A 194 1.23 19.80 -8.68
CA LYS A 194 1.20 18.97 -7.47
C LYS A 194 0.21 17.79 -7.55
N THR A 195 -0.88 17.96 -8.30
CA THR A 195 -1.90 16.91 -8.50
C THR A 195 -1.41 15.85 -9.48
N GLU A 196 -0.71 16.24 -10.54
CA GLU A 196 -0.18 15.33 -11.55
C GLU A 196 1.01 14.52 -11.03
N ILE A 197 1.88 15.14 -10.22
CA ILE A 197 3.01 14.42 -9.62
C ILE A 197 2.60 13.40 -8.56
N ALA A 198 1.41 13.56 -7.96
CA ALA A 198 1.02 12.82 -6.78
C ALA A 198 0.94 11.30 -7.05
N LEU A 199 1.46 10.53 -6.09
CA LEU A 199 1.43 9.08 -6.10
C LEU A 199 0.25 8.60 -5.26
N THR A 200 -0.57 7.72 -5.81
CA THR A 200 -1.64 7.05 -5.06
C THR A 200 -1.28 5.59 -4.90
N GLY A 201 -1.36 5.08 -3.67
CA GLY A 201 -0.89 3.75 -3.37
C GLY A 201 -1.27 3.29 -1.97
N THR A 202 -0.78 2.11 -1.62
CA THR A 202 -0.89 1.56 -0.26
C THR A 202 0.52 1.30 0.23
N TRP A 203 0.85 1.79 1.41
CA TRP A 203 2.19 1.73 1.99
C TRP A 203 2.12 1.32 3.45
N VAL A 204 3.26 0.87 3.98
CA VAL A 204 3.43 0.75 5.44
C VAL A 204 3.63 2.15 6.01
N THR A 205 3.08 2.45 7.19
CA THR A 205 3.20 3.76 7.82
C THR A 205 4.67 4.20 7.97
N ASP A 206 5.58 3.27 8.26
CA ASP A 206 7.03 3.49 8.33
C ASP A 206 7.62 4.06 7.03
N GLU A 207 7.15 3.65 5.84
CA GLU A 207 7.65 4.15 4.55
C GLU A 207 7.31 5.63 4.34
N LEU A 208 6.14 6.06 4.85
CA LEU A 208 5.67 7.43 4.73
C LEU A 208 6.26 8.35 5.80
N ILE A 209 6.48 7.85 7.01
CA ILE A 209 7.10 8.60 8.10
C ILE A 209 8.58 8.84 7.79
N ARG A 210 9.30 7.81 7.35
CA ARG A 210 10.74 7.90 7.05
C ARG A 210 11.03 8.60 5.72
N GLY A 211 10.05 8.67 4.82
CA GLY A 211 10.15 9.43 3.57
C GLY A 211 9.82 10.92 3.70
N GLN A 212 9.66 11.44 4.92
CA GLN A 212 9.36 12.85 5.14
C GLN A 212 10.51 13.78 4.77
#